data_AF-A0A3C0EA89-F1
#
_entry.id   AF-A0A3C0EA89-F1
#
_cell.length_a   1.000
_cell.length_b   1.000
_cell.length_c   1.000
_cell.angle_alpha   90.00
_cell.angle_beta   90.00
_cell.angle_gamma   90.00
#
_symmetry.space_group_name_H-M   'P 1'
#
loop_
_entity.id
_entity.type
_entity.pdbx_description
1 polymer ?
#
loop_
_entity_poly.entity_id
_entity_poly.type
_entity_poly.pdbx_seq_one_letter_code
_entity_poly.pdbx_strand_id
1 'polypeptide(L)' 'MTGGPNQNGETSGPVANPLMESRGAALGMVLDGSLSQGVEVRLDPSASVEEIKVGAFVTIRGDNNN' A
#
# COMPACT_ATOMS: atom_id res chain seq x y z
N MET A 1 -28.08 0.62 13.45
CA MET A 1 -29.37 0.49 12.74
C MET A 1 -29.08 -0.19 11.41
N THR A 2 -29.22 -1.51 11.35
CA THR A 2 -28.85 -2.33 10.18
C THR A 2 -30.00 -2.37 9.18
N GLY A 3 -29.71 -2.00 7.93
CA GLY A 3 -30.67 -2.10 6.82
C GLY A 3 -31.07 -3.56 6.57
N GLY A 4 -32.37 -3.79 6.35
CA GLY A 4 -32.92 -5.11 6.08
C GLY A 4 -32.57 -5.64 4.68
N PRO A 5 -32.76 -6.95 4.43
CA PRO A 5 -32.43 -7.58 3.17
C PRO A 5 -33.34 -7.12 2.02
N ASN A 6 -32.76 -6.95 0.83
CA ASN A 6 -33.49 -6.77 -0.42
C ASN A 6 -34.10 -8.12 -0.88
N GLN A 7 -35.14 -8.06 -1.72
CA GLN A 7 -36.03 -9.18 -2.06
C GLN A 7 -35.42 -10.27 -2.96
N ASN A 8 -34.10 -10.29 -3.08
CA ASN A 8 -33.33 -11.16 -3.96
C ASN A 8 -32.16 -11.86 -3.23
N GLY A 9 -32.03 -11.70 -1.91
CA GLY A 9 -31.09 -12.47 -1.09
C GLY A 9 -29.61 -12.11 -1.30
N GLU A 10 -29.34 -11.10 -2.12
CA GLU A 10 -28.00 -10.58 -2.39
C GLU A 10 -27.71 -9.52 -1.33
N THR A 11 -26.97 -9.92 -0.30
CA THR A 11 -26.36 -8.97 0.63
C THR A 11 -25.56 -7.99 -0.22
N SER A 12 -25.91 -6.70 -0.16
CA SER A 12 -25.01 -5.66 -0.66
C SER A 12 -23.78 -5.68 0.25
N GLY A 13 -22.86 -6.60 -0.03
CA GLY A 13 -21.53 -6.59 0.52
C GLY A 13 -20.86 -5.25 0.22
N PRO A 14 -19.81 -4.88 0.97
CA PRO A 14 -19.09 -3.65 0.70
C PRO A 14 -18.66 -3.69 -0.76
N VAL A 15 -19.10 -2.71 -1.56
CA VAL A 15 -18.55 -2.49 -2.90
C VAL A 15 -17.06 -2.20 -2.70
N ALA A 16 -16.24 -3.25 -2.79
CA ALA A 16 -14.79 -3.11 -2.73
C ALA A 16 -14.41 -2.21 -3.90
N ASN A 17 -14.01 -0.98 -3.58
CA ASN A 17 -13.64 0.00 -4.58
C ASN A 17 -12.42 -0.55 -5.35
N PRO A 18 -12.54 -0.91 -6.64
CA PRO A 18 -11.46 -1.60 -7.38
C PRO A 18 -10.19 -0.76 -7.50
N LEU A 19 -10.30 0.55 -7.31
CA LEU A 19 -9.17 1.47 -7.29
C LEU A 19 -8.27 1.34 -6.05
N MET A 20 -8.71 0.57 -5.05
CA MET A 20 -7.99 0.35 -3.80
C MET A 20 -7.08 -0.89 -3.85
N GLU A 21 -7.21 -1.74 -4.88
CA GLU A 21 -6.56 -3.06 -4.97
C GLU A 21 -5.20 -3.07 -5.68
N SER A 22 -4.67 -1.91 -6.11
CA SER A 22 -3.37 -1.87 -6.82
C SER A 22 -2.43 -0.77 -6.35
N ARG A 23 -2.71 -0.14 -5.21
CA ARG A 23 -1.64 0.53 -4.47
C ARG A 23 -0.87 -0.59 -3.76
N GLY A 24 0.13 -1.14 -4.44
CA GLY A 24 0.98 -2.21 -3.91
C GLY A 24 1.34 -1.96 -2.44
N ALA A 25 1.45 -3.04 -1.67
CA ALA A 25 1.67 -2.97 -0.23
C ALA A 25 2.84 -2.03 0.09
N ALA A 26 2.65 -1.15 1.09
CA ALA A 26 3.71 -0.26 1.53
C ALA A 26 4.87 -1.11 2.07
N LEU A 27 6.05 -0.94 1.49
CA LEU A 27 7.24 -1.70 1.90
C LEU A 27 7.81 -1.22 3.23
N GLY A 28 7.59 0.05 3.60
CA GLY A 28 8.13 0.64 4.80
C GLY A 28 8.15 2.17 4.79
N MET A 29 8.94 2.75 5.69
CA MET A 29 9.12 4.18 5.88
C MET A 29 10.54 4.61 5.54
N VAL A 30 10.67 5.66 4.73
CA VAL A 30 11.96 6.31 4.43
C VAL A 30 12.43 7.05 5.69
N LEU A 31 13.67 6.80 6.10
CA LEU A 31 14.29 7.46 7.26
C LEU A 31 15.17 8.62 6.83
N ASP A 32 15.94 8.43 5.77
CA ASP A 32 16.87 9.41 5.22
C ASP A 32 17.08 9.16 3.72
N GLY A 33 17.63 10.15 3.00
CA GLY A 33 18.03 9.97 1.63
C GLY A 33 18.78 11.15 1.03
N SER A 34 19.72 10.84 0.16
CA SER A 34 20.41 11.83 -0.66
C SER A 34 20.68 11.30 -2.06
N LEU A 35 20.90 12.22 -3.01
CA LEU A 35 21.22 11.85 -4.38
C LEU A 35 22.52 11.02 -4.49
N SER A 36 23.46 11.23 -3.57
CA SER A 36 24.78 10.58 -3.60
C SER A 36 24.85 9.29 -2.79
N GLN A 37 24.13 9.19 -1.67
CA GLN A 37 24.16 8.00 -0.80
C GLN A 37 22.98 7.04 -1.00
N GLY A 38 21.97 7.44 -1.77
CA GLY A 38 20.74 6.66 -1.92
C GLY A 38 19.76 6.93 -0.79
N VAL A 39 18.86 5.97 -0.53
CA VAL A 39 17.74 6.12 0.40
C VAL A 39 17.79 5.03 1.46
N GLU A 40 17.65 5.41 2.72
CA GLU A 40 17.52 4.49 3.84
C GLU A 40 16.05 4.26 4.16
N VAL A 41 15.65 2.99 4.24
CA VAL A 41 14.25 2.60 4.47
C VAL A 41 14.17 1.62 5.62
N ARG A 42 13.30 1.91 6.59
CA ARG A 42 12.85 0.93 7.57
C ARG A 42 11.70 0.14 6.99
N LEU A 43 11.92 -1.14 6.72
CA LEU A 43 10.88 -2.02 6.21
C LEU A 43 9.78 -2.27 7.25
N ASP A 44 8.57 -2.46 6.77
CA ASP A 44 7.47 -2.96 7.58
C ASP A 44 7.81 -4.38 8.08
N PRO A 45 7.49 -4.75 9.34
CA PRO A 45 7.76 -6.09 9.85
C PRO A 45 7.13 -7.23 9.04
N SER A 46 6.07 -6.95 8.26
CA SER A 46 5.43 -7.93 7.38
C SER A 46 6.11 -8.05 6.01
N ALA A 47 7.06 -7.17 5.68
CA ALA A 47 7.80 -7.19 4.42
C ALA A 47 9.14 -7.93 4.57
N SER A 48 9.31 -9.01 3.82
CA SER A 48 10.56 -9.78 3.76
C SER A 48 11.48 -9.26 2.65
N VAL A 49 12.75 -9.02 2.98
CA VAL A 49 13.76 -8.58 2.00
C VAL A 49 13.98 -9.64 0.91
N GLU A 50 13.87 -10.91 1.29
CA GLU A 50 14.08 -12.07 0.42
C GLU A 50 13.01 -12.19 -0.68
N GLU A 51 11.83 -11.61 -0.44
CA GLU A 51 10.72 -11.58 -1.41
C GLU A 51 10.84 -10.38 -2.37
N ILE A 52 11.66 -9.39 -2.04
CA ILE A 52 11.94 -8.24 -2.89
C ILE A 52 12.94 -8.66 -3.97
N LYS A 53 12.43 -8.80 -5.20
CA LYS A 53 13.26 -9.16 -6.36
C LYS A 53 14.35 -8.13 -6.60
N VAL A 54 15.56 -8.61 -6.87
CA VAL A 54 16.66 -7.78 -7.37
C VAL A 54 16.23 -7.10 -8.68
N GLY A 55 16.48 -5.80 -8.77
CA GLY A 55 16.05 -4.97 -9.90
C GLY A 55 14.58 -4.57 -9.88
N ALA A 56 13.85 -4.82 -8.79
CA ALA A 56 12.51 -4.29 -8.61
C ALA A 56 12.54 -2.76 -8.52
N PHE A 57 11.56 -2.12 -9.16
CA PHE A 57 11.32 -0.70 -9.02
C PHE A 57 10.38 -0.45 -7.84
N VAL A 58 10.77 0.48 -6.96
CA VAL A 58 9.95 0.93 -5.83
C VAL A 58 9.53 2.38 -6.04
N THR A 59 8.33 2.72 -5.57
CA THR A 59 7.83 4.10 -5.62
C THR A 59 7.96 4.73 -4.24
N ILE A 60 8.76 5.79 -4.13
CA ILE A 60 8.82 6.62 -2.93
C ILE A 60 7.79 7.75 -3.08
N ARG A 61 6.94 7.91 -2.07
CA ARG A 61 5.97 9.00 -1.99
C ARG A 61 6.37 9.91 -0.84
N GLY A 62 6.60 11.18 -1.14
CA GLY A 62 6.73 12.24 -0.14
C GLY A 62 5.53 13.18 -0.22
N ASP A 63 5.23 13.85 0.89
CA ASP A 63 4.30 14.98 0.86
C ASP A 63 5.04 16.21 0.33
N ASN A 64 4.40 16.99 -0.54
CA ASN A 64 4.95 18.24 -1.01
C ASN A 64 5.05 19.21 0.18
N ASN A 65 6.25 19.64 0.55
CA ASN A 65 6.43 20.81 1.40
C ASN A 65 6.02 22.05 0.58
N ASN A 66 4.91 22.68 0.96
CA ASN A 66 4.46 23.97 0.41
C ASN A 66 5.15 25.12 1.14
#